data_AF-A0A9Q1BG00-F1
#
_entry.id   AF-A0A9Q1BG00-F1
#
_cell.length_a   1.000
_cell.length_b   1.000
_cell.length_c   1.000
_cell.angle_alpha   90.00
_cell.angle_beta   90.00
_cell.angle_gamma   90.00
#
_symmetry.space_group_name_H-M   'P 1'
#
loop_
_entity.id
_entity.type
_entity.pdbx_description
1 polymer ?
#
loop_
_entity_poly.entity_id
_entity_poly.type
_entity_poly.pdbx_seq_one_letter_code
_entity_poly.pdbx_strand_id
1 'polypeptide(L)'
;MFNDQVAMDRLGHMLETTDWNTLLDMDDFDQTVDVITGYFQFCIEVAIPVKHFKTYSNNHPWMNNAVKDLLKAKHQLHRDNEDLGPINAKIKTEIQAAKHKYKDKVMSRASTNPKEMWRGLKLMMGCGEGEAYNTIADVDDLNEFFCRFERPAQPVDLPEVDSTREPPFTLDDVTAVLRSLFNRPLNDESGFPMAYAANKVRVLMDPTNHSSAILVDPM
;
A
#
# COMPACT_ATOMS: atom_id res chain seq x y z
N MET A 1 15.57 -17.34 -23.13
CA MET A 1 14.41 -16.64 -23.74
C MET A 1 13.29 -17.67 -23.73
N PHE A 2 12.26 -17.48 -22.90
CA PHE A 2 11.09 -18.36 -22.91
C PHE A 2 10.40 -18.13 -24.25
N ASN A 3 10.17 -19.21 -25.00
CA ASN A 3 9.46 -19.10 -26.26
C ASN A 3 8.02 -19.49 -25.98
N ASP A 4 7.24 -18.52 -25.49
CA ASP A 4 5.83 -18.71 -25.13
C ASP A 4 5.05 -19.32 -26.30
N GLN A 5 5.47 -19.00 -27.53
CA GLN A 5 4.92 -19.59 -28.76
C GLN A 5 5.08 -21.12 -28.82
N VAL A 6 6.23 -21.68 -28.41
CA VAL A 6 6.48 -23.13 -28.46
C VAL A 6 5.64 -23.87 -27.41
N ALA A 7 5.37 -23.26 -26.26
CA ALA A 7 4.49 -23.84 -25.25
C ALA A 7 3.03 -23.86 -25.74
N MET A 8 2.59 -22.78 -26.39
CA MET A 8 1.25 -22.69 -26.98
C MET A 8 1.05 -23.66 -28.14
N ASP A 9 2.04 -23.79 -29.04
CA ASP A 9 1.98 -24.73 -30.16
C ASP A 9 1.92 -26.19 -29.66
N ARG A 10 2.65 -26.52 -28.59
CA ARG A 10 2.59 -27.84 -27.94
C ARG A 10 1.25 -28.14 -27.30
N LEU A 11 0.67 -27.14 -26.62
CA LEU A 11 -0.66 -27.26 -26.04
C LEU A 11 -1.71 -27.48 -27.13
N GLY A 12 -1.66 -26.67 -28.20
CA GLY A 12 -2.54 -26.81 -29.36
C GLY A 12 -2.46 -28.19 -29.99
N HIS A 13 -1.25 -28.66 -30.27
CA HIS A 13 -1.04 -30.00 -30.81
C HIS A 13 -1.59 -31.10 -29.89
N MET A 14 -1.39 -30.99 -28.56
CA MET A 14 -1.91 -31.98 -27.62
C MET A 14 -3.44 -32.08 -27.70
N LEU A 15 -4.13 -30.94 -27.68
CA LEU A 15 -5.60 -30.85 -27.75
C LEU A 15 -6.17 -31.31 -29.10
N GLU A 16 -5.44 -31.09 -30.20
CA GLU A 16 -5.82 -31.57 -31.53
C GLU A 16 -5.68 -33.09 -31.66
N THR A 17 -4.71 -33.68 -30.96
CA THR A 17 -4.50 -35.14 -30.94
C THR A 17 -5.38 -35.90 -29.95
N THR A 18 -6.07 -35.20 -29.05
CA THR A 18 -6.96 -35.82 -28.06
C THR A 18 -8.22 -36.37 -28.71
N ASP A 19 -8.57 -37.61 -28.40
CA ASP A 19 -9.87 -38.18 -28.77
C ASP A 19 -10.95 -37.74 -27.78
N TRP A 20 -11.64 -36.65 -28.11
CA TRP A 20 -12.69 -36.05 -27.28
C TRP A 20 -13.90 -36.97 -27.07
N ASN A 21 -14.15 -37.92 -27.98
CA ASN A 21 -15.30 -38.82 -27.86
C ASN A 21 -15.15 -39.73 -26.64
N THR A 22 -13.94 -40.20 -26.35
CA THR A 22 -13.66 -41.03 -25.17
C THR A 22 -13.81 -40.30 -23.84
N LEU A 23 -13.65 -38.98 -23.85
CA LEU A 23 -13.79 -38.14 -22.65
C LEU A 23 -15.25 -37.73 -22.41
N LEU A 24 -16.07 -37.74 -23.47
CA LEU A 24 -17.48 -37.35 -23.45
C LEU A 24 -18.44 -38.55 -23.32
N ASP A 25 -17.94 -39.79 -23.37
CA ASP A 25 -18.73 -41.04 -23.34
C ASP A 25 -19.17 -41.47 -21.92
N MET A 26 -19.12 -40.56 -20.95
CA MET A 26 -19.50 -40.85 -19.56
C MET A 26 -20.98 -40.50 -19.34
N ASP A 27 -21.70 -41.35 -18.62
CA ASP A 27 -23.13 -41.16 -18.34
C ASP A 27 -23.42 -39.99 -17.38
N ASP A 28 -22.44 -39.58 -16.57
CA ASP A 28 -22.56 -38.52 -15.58
C ASP A 28 -21.85 -37.24 -16.05
N PHE A 29 -22.62 -36.15 -16.12
CA PHE A 29 -22.13 -34.85 -16.55
C PHE A 29 -21.06 -34.30 -15.60
N ASP A 30 -21.22 -34.47 -14.29
CA ASP A 30 -20.27 -33.93 -13.31
C ASP A 30 -18.93 -34.66 -13.42
N GLN A 31 -18.97 -35.99 -13.58
CA GLN A 31 -17.76 -36.80 -13.81
C GLN A 31 -17.08 -36.45 -15.15
N THR A 32 -17.86 -36.16 -16.18
CA THR A 32 -17.35 -35.71 -17.48
C THR A 32 -16.58 -34.39 -17.33
N VAL A 33 -17.16 -33.42 -16.63
CA VAL A 33 -16.54 -32.11 -16.38
C VAL A 33 -15.27 -32.24 -15.55
N ASP A 34 -15.26 -33.08 -14.53
CA ASP A 34 -14.08 -33.32 -13.70
C ASP A 34 -12.93 -33.97 -14.48
N VAL A 35 -13.24 -34.97 -15.31
CA VAL A 35 -12.24 -35.66 -16.16
C VAL A 35 -11.68 -34.69 -17.20
N ILE A 36 -12.52 -33.90 -17.86
CA ILE A 36 -12.10 -32.89 -18.84
C ILE A 36 -11.24 -31.82 -18.16
N THR A 37 -11.65 -31.33 -16.99
CA THR A 37 -10.89 -30.33 -16.23
C THR A 37 -9.52 -30.87 -15.81
N GLY A 38 -9.47 -32.12 -15.32
CA GLY A 38 -8.21 -32.78 -14.97
C GLY A 38 -7.30 -32.98 -16.19
N TYR A 39 -7.87 -33.33 -17.34
CA TYR A 39 -7.12 -33.46 -18.59
C TYR A 39 -6.56 -32.12 -19.07
N PHE A 40 -7.34 -31.04 -19.02
CA PHE A 40 -6.86 -29.70 -19.34
C PHE A 40 -5.73 -29.27 -18.42
N GLN A 41 -5.87 -29.51 -17.12
CA GLN A 41 -4.84 -29.24 -16.13
C GLN A 41 -3.54 -29.98 -16.47
N PHE A 42 -3.63 -31.26 -16.81
CA PHE A 42 -2.50 -32.06 -17.27
C PHE A 42 -1.85 -31.48 -18.53
N CYS A 43 -2.65 -31.10 -19.54
CA CYS A 43 -2.14 -30.51 -20.77
C CYS A 43 -1.36 -29.21 -20.50
N ILE A 44 -1.88 -28.38 -19.60
CA ILE A 44 -1.23 -27.14 -19.16
C ILE A 44 0.09 -27.44 -18.45
N GLU A 45 0.11 -28.40 -17.52
CA GLU A 45 1.31 -28.74 -16.76
C GLU A 45 2.42 -29.36 -17.63
N VAL A 46 2.05 -30.12 -18.67
CA VAL A 46 3.01 -30.72 -19.61
C VAL A 46 3.50 -29.72 -20.65
N ALA A 47 2.62 -28.88 -21.18
CA ALA A 47 2.96 -27.93 -22.24
C ALA A 47 3.67 -26.67 -21.71
N ILE A 48 3.26 -26.19 -20.54
CA ILE A 48 3.74 -24.92 -19.97
C ILE A 48 4.79 -25.22 -18.90
N PRO A 49 6.07 -24.87 -19.13
CA PRO A 49 7.10 -25.09 -18.12
C PRO A 49 6.86 -24.20 -16.89
N VAL A 50 6.57 -24.82 -15.74
CA VAL A 50 6.40 -24.11 -14.48
C VAL A 50 7.76 -23.66 -13.95
N LYS A 51 7.94 -22.35 -13.75
CA LYS A 51 9.15 -21.79 -13.15
C LYS A 51 8.88 -21.36 -11.72
N HIS A 52 9.47 -22.09 -10.77
CA HIS A 52 9.51 -21.65 -9.39
C HIS A 52 10.62 -20.61 -9.21
N PHE A 53 10.27 -19.43 -8.68
CA PHE A 53 11.25 -18.47 -8.20
C PHE A 53 11.14 -18.36 -6.69
N LYS A 54 12.28 -18.46 -6.00
CA LYS A 54 12.33 -18.26 -4.56
C LYS A 54 12.33 -16.77 -4.25
N THR A 55 11.21 -16.25 -3.79
CA THR A 55 11.12 -14.89 -3.22
C THR A 55 11.36 -14.96 -1.71
N TYR A 56 12.34 -14.21 -1.23
CA TYR A 56 12.57 -14.04 0.21
C TYR A 56 11.69 -12.90 0.74
N SER A 57 11.22 -13.01 1.99
CA SER A 57 10.45 -11.94 2.64
C SER A 57 11.20 -10.59 2.68
N ASN A 58 12.54 -10.62 2.60
CA ASN A 58 13.37 -9.42 2.55
C ASN A 58 13.68 -8.94 1.11
N ASN A 59 13.04 -9.50 0.08
CA ASN A 59 13.21 -8.99 -1.27
C ASN A 59 12.39 -7.71 -1.44
N HIS A 60 13.04 -6.56 -1.28
CA HIS A 60 12.37 -5.29 -1.49
C HIS A 60 11.76 -5.22 -2.90
N PRO A 61 10.52 -4.74 -3.04
CA PRO A 61 9.81 -4.76 -4.32
C PRO A 61 10.39 -3.80 -5.37
N TRP A 62 11.21 -2.83 -4.94
CA TRP A 62 12.00 -1.96 -5.81
C TRP A 62 13.33 -2.59 -6.29
N MET A 63 13.67 -3.81 -5.85
CA MET A 63 14.93 -4.45 -6.21
C MET A 63 14.90 -5.01 -7.63
N ASN A 64 15.52 -4.30 -8.57
CA ASN A 64 15.62 -4.68 -9.99
C ASN A 64 16.90 -5.48 -10.29
N ASN A 65 17.01 -6.02 -11.51
CA ASN A 65 18.22 -6.75 -11.95
C ASN A 65 19.45 -5.83 -12.06
N ALA A 66 19.28 -4.57 -12.47
CA ALA A 66 20.37 -3.61 -12.58
C ALA A 66 21.07 -3.34 -11.24
N VAL A 67 20.32 -3.13 -10.15
CA VAL A 67 20.84 -3.02 -8.78
C VAL A 67 21.56 -4.30 -8.39
N LYS A 68 21.01 -5.48 -8.69
CA LYS A 68 21.67 -6.77 -8.39
C LYS A 68 22.99 -6.92 -9.13
N ASP A 69 23.05 -6.51 -10.38
CA ASP A 69 24.27 -6.61 -11.19
C ASP A 69 25.33 -5.61 -10.72
N LEU A 70 24.94 -4.39 -10.34
CA LEU A 70 25.84 -3.44 -9.68
C LEU A 70 26.36 -3.94 -8.33
N LEU A 71 25.51 -4.59 -7.53
CA LEU A 71 25.93 -5.20 -6.25
C LEU A 71 26.92 -6.35 -6.47
N LYS A 72 26.71 -7.20 -7.49
CA LYS A 72 27.67 -8.24 -7.88
C LYS A 72 29.00 -7.64 -8.34
N ALA A 73 28.95 -6.60 -9.19
CA ALA A 73 30.15 -5.92 -9.65
C ALA A 73 30.90 -5.26 -8.48
N LYS A 74 30.18 -4.68 -7.49
CA LYS A 74 30.80 -4.17 -6.26
C LYS A 74 31.48 -5.28 -5.47
N HIS A 75 30.84 -6.43 -5.33
CA HIS A 75 31.46 -7.57 -4.64
C HIS A 75 32.73 -8.04 -5.36
N GLN A 76 32.78 -7.97 -6.69
CA GLN A 76 33.98 -8.30 -7.45
C GLN A 76 35.10 -7.27 -7.21
N LEU A 77 34.80 -5.97 -7.37
CA LEU A 77 35.77 -4.89 -7.10
C LEU A 77 36.32 -4.92 -5.66
N HIS A 78 35.47 -5.28 -4.70
CA HIS A 78 35.90 -5.44 -3.30
C HIS A 78 36.86 -6.62 -3.12
N ARG A 79 36.70 -7.73 -3.87
CA ARG A 79 37.68 -8.83 -3.84
C ARG A 79 39.01 -8.41 -4.46
N ASP A 80 38.93 -7.60 -5.51
CA ASP A 80 40.09 -7.14 -6.28
C ASP A 80 40.80 -5.94 -5.61
N ASN A 81 40.31 -5.49 -4.44
CA ASN A 81 40.78 -4.31 -3.67
C ASN A 81 40.82 -3.01 -4.49
N GLU A 82 39.86 -2.85 -5.41
CA GLU A 82 39.71 -1.65 -6.22
C GLU A 82 38.86 -0.56 -5.55
N ASP A 83 38.89 0.65 -6.11
CA ASP A 83 38.09 1.77 -5.62
C ASP A 83 36.58 1.52 -5.77
N LEU A 84 35.87 1.59 -4.64
CA LEU A 84 34.43 1.37 -4.55
C LEU A 84 33.62 2.67 -4.71
N GLY A 85 34.26 3.83 -4.69
CA GLY A 85 33.63 5.14 -4.86
C GLY A 85 32.65 5.22 -6.05
N PRO A 86 33.10 4.97 -7.30
CA PRO A 86 32.27 5.12 -8.49
C PRO A 86 31.11 4.13 -8.51
N ILE A 87 31.33 2.88 -8.08
CA ILE A 87 30.26 1.87 -8.07
C ILE A 87 29.23 2.14 -6.98
N ASN A 88 29.66 2.63 -5.81
CA ASN A 88 28.74 3.01 -4.74
C ASN A 88 27.83 4.18 -5.16
N ALA A 89 28.37 5.16 -5.89
CA ALA A 89 27.58 6.25 -6.46
C ALA A 89 26.52 5.71 -7.44
N LYS A 90 26.91 4.83 -8.37
CA LYS A 90 26.00 4.18 -9.32
C LYS A 90 24.92 3.34 -8.63
N ILE A 91 25.28 2.60 -7.58
CA ILE A 91 24.31 1.82 -6.79
C ILE A 91 23.29 2.75 -6.13
N LYS A 92 23.72 3.85 -5.52
CA LYS A 92 22.82 4.82 -4.89
C LYS A 92 21.85 5.43 -5.90
N THR A 93 22.35 5.88 -7.06
CA THR A 93 21.50 6.47 -8.11
C THR A 93 20.49 5.46 -8.64
N GLU A 94 20.92 4.22 -8.87
CA GLU A 94 20.06 3.17 -9.40
C GLU A 94 18.99 2.74 -8.38
N ILE A 95 19.34 2.64 -7.09
CA ILE A 95 18.37 2.37 -6.02
C ILE A 95 17.31 3.48 -5.96
N GLN A 96 17.71 4.74 -6.05
CA GLN A 96 16.77 5.86 -6.03
C GLN A 96 15.83 5.84 -7.23
N ALA A 97 16.38 5.61 -8.44
CA ALA A 97 15.58 5.45 -9.65
C ALA A 97 14.60 4.27 -9.54
N ALA A 98 15.04 3.13 -9.00
CA ALA A 98 14.21 1.95 -8.83
C ALA A 98 13.09 2.16 -7.80
N LYS A 99 13.37 2.86 -6.69
CA LYS A 99 12.35 3.26 -5.71
C LYS A 99 11.32 4.20 -6.32
N HIS A 100 11.75 5.18 -7.12
CA HIS A 100 10.85 6.11 -7.80
C HIS A 100 9.93 5.39 -8.78
N LYS A 101 10.50 4.54 -9.64
CA LYS A 101 9.72 3.73 -10.59
C LYS A 101 8.71 2.82 -9.90
N TYR A 102 9.08 2.25 -8.75
CA TYR A 102 8.16 1.45 -7.95
C TYR A 102 7.02 2.30 -7.37
N LYS A 103 7.34 3.47 -6.80
CA LYS A 103 6.35 4.45 -6.33
C LYS A 103 5.37 4.83 -7.43
N ASP A 104 5.85 5.18 -8.62
CA ASP A 104 5.00 5.55 -9.76
C ASP A 104 4.07 4.41 -10.16
N LYS A 105 4.58 3.17 -10.21
CA LYS A 105 3.76 1.98 -10.51
C LYS A 105 2.67 1.72 -9.46
N VAL A 106 2.97 1.95 -8.18
CA VAL A 106 1.97 1.81 -7.10
C VAL A 106 0.94 2.93 -7.20
N MET A 107 1.38 4.17 -7.39
CA MET A 107 0.51 5.34 -7.49
C MET A 107 -0.37 5.32 -8.74
N SER A 108 0.12 4.82 -9.88
CA SER A 108 -0.68 4.72 -11.11
C SER A 108 -1.85 3.76 -10.98
N ARG A 109 -1.76 2.74 -10.10
CA ARG A 109 -2.85 1.81 -9.81
C ARG A 109 -3.78 2.35 -8.74
N ALA A 110 -3.23 3.14 -7.81
CA ALA A 110 -3.97 3.79 -6.74
C ALA A 110 -4.94 4.88 -7.26
N SER A 111 -4.58 5.61 -8.32
CA SER A 111 -5.40 6.70 -8.85
C SER A 111 -6.70 6.22 -9.52
N THR A 112 -6.79 4.96 -9.92
CA THR A 112 -7.97 4.40 -10.60
C THR A 112 -9.00 3.83 -9.63
N ASN A 113 -8.59 3.36 -8.44
CA ASN A 113 -9.48 2.69 -7.51
C ASN A 113 -9.06 2.90 -6.04
N PRO A 114 -9.95 3.40 -5.17
CA PRO A 114 -9.64 3.66 -3.76
C PRO A 114 -9.25 2.38 -2.97
N LYS A 115 -9.76 1.21 -3.35
CA LYS A 115 -9.35 -0.09 -2.77
C LYS A 115 -7.90 -0.44 -3.12
N GLU A 116 -7.50 -0.15 -4.36
CA GLU A 116 -6.13 -0.34 -4.83
C GLU A 116 -5.16 0.64 -4.17
N MET A 117 -5.60 1.89 -3.94
CA MET A 117 -4.86 2.89 -3.17
C MET A 117 -4.60 2.43 -1.74
N TRP A 118 -5.63 1.95 -1.05
CA TRP A 118 -5.50 1.46 0.31
C TRP A 118 -4.56 0.26 0.41
N ARG A 119 -4.68 -0.68 -0.54
CA ARG A 119 -3.75 -1.82 -0.65
C ARG A 119 -2.31 -1.38 -0.94
N GLY A 120 -2.12 -0.38 -1.80
CA GLY A 120 -0.80 0.21 -2.07
C GLY A 120 -0.18 0.87 -0.84
N LEU A 121 -0.97 1.63 -0.08
CA LEU A 121 -0.54 2.27 1.17
C LEU A 121 -0.15 1.23 2.23
N LYS A 122 -0.99 0.19 2.40
CA LYS A 122 -0.74 -0.93 3.32
C LYS A 122 0.59 -1.63 2.99
N LEU A 123 0.83 -1.90 1.71
CA LEU A 123 2.08 -2.49 1.21
C LEU A 123 3.31 -1.59 1.45
N MET A 124 3.17 -0.27 1.27
CA MET A 124 4.27 0.68 1.50
C MET A 124 4.61 0.83 2.99
N MET A 125 3.61 0.76 3.87
CA MET A 125 3.80 0.83 5.32
C MET A 125 4.36 -0.48 5.92
N GLY A 126 4.53 -1.54 5.14
CA GLY A 126 4.99 -2.83 5.65
C GLY A 126 3.98 -3.51 6.58
N CYS A 127 2.75 -2.98 6.68
CA CYS A 127 1.63 -3.73 7.22
C CYS A 127 1.36 -4.86 6.22
N GLY A 128 1.83 -6.06 6.52
CA GLY A 128 1.52 -7.22 5.70
C GLY A 128 0.00 -7.40 5.53
N GLU A 129 -0.40 -8.31 4.65
CA GLU A 129 -1.68 -9.00 4.80
C GLU A 129 -1.63 -9.84 6.08
N GLY A 130 -1.48 -9.19 7.24
CA GLY A 130 -2.05 -9.73 8.45
C GLY A 130 -3.51 -9.96 8.10
N GLU A 131 -3.94 -11.21 8.25
CA GLU A 131 -5.34 -11.57 8.41
C GLU A 131 -5.95 -10.40 9.19
N ALA A 132 -6.95 -9.74 8.59
CA ALA A 132 -7.78 -8.87 9.40
C ALA A 132 -8.14 -9.75 10.59
N TYR A 133 -7.57 -9.44 11.75
CA TYR A 133 -7.91 -10.17 12.93
C TYR A 133 -9.43 -10.04 12.95
N ASN A 134 -10.13 -11.15 12.84
CA ASN A 134 -11.48 -11.20 13.36
C ASN A 134 -11.34 -11.17 14.88
N THR A 135 -10.63 -10.18 15.43
CA THR A 135 -11.02 -9.67 16.72
C THR A 135 -12.38 -9.12 16.39
N ILE A 136 -13.39 -9.91 16.74
CA ILE A 136 -14.69 -9.41 17.12
C ILE A 136 -14.37 -8.44 18.25
N ALA A 137 -13.86 -7.26 17.91
CA ALA A 137 -13.90 -6.13 18.79
C ALA A 137 -15.40 -5.97 19.00
N ASP A 138 -15.81 -6.10 20.26
CA ASP A 138 -17.21 -5.95 20.61
C ASP A 138 -17.69 -4.68 19.92
N VAL A 139 -18.84 -4.75 19.25
CA VAL A 139 -19.34 -3.59 18.49
C VAL A 139 -19.48 -2.42 19.46
N ASP A 140 -19.78 -2.71 20.73
CA ASP A 140 -19.80 -1.76 21.83
C ASP A 140 -18.41 -1.19 22.18
N ASP A 141 -17.33 -1.97 22.19
CA ASP A 141 -15.96 -1.47 22.39
C ASP A 141 -15.54 -0.53 21.26
N LEU A 142 -15.92 -0.86 20.02
CA LEU A 142 -15.63 -0.04 18.85
C LEU A 142 -16.44 1.25 18.89
N ASN A 143 -17.72 1.15 19.26
CA ASN A 143 -18.61 2.29 19.41
C ASN A 143 -18.13 3.21 20.54
N GLU A 144 -17.69 2.67 21.68
CA GLU A 144 -17.08 3.45 22.77
C GLU A 144 -15.78 4.13 22.31
N PHE A 145 -14.92 3.44 21.58
CA PHE A 145 -13.66 4.00 21.08
C PHE A 145 -13.86 5.14 20.09
N PHE A 146 -14.86 5.09 19.22
CA PHE A 146 -15.13 6.16 18.26
C PHE A 146 -16.02 7.26 18.86
N CYS A 147 -17.02 6.93 19.67
CA CYS A 147 -17.89 7.91 20.35
C CYS A 147 -17.22 8.61 21.53
N ARG A 148 -16.01 8.21 21.98
CA ARG A 148 -15.28 8.95 23.03
C ARG A 148 -15.04 10.43 22.68
N PHE A 149 -15.00 10.77 21.40
CA PHE A 149 -14.86 12.14 20.91
C PHE A 149 -16.19 12.86 20.71
N GLU A 150 -17.30 12.13 20.64
CA GLU A 150 -18.65 12.65 20.35
C GLU A 150 -19.52 12.74 21.61
N ARG A 151 -18.95 12.52 22.80
CA ARG A 151 -19.70 12.55 24.05
C ARG A 151 -20.45 13.89 24.15
N PRO A 152 -21.80 13.92 24.15
CA PRO A 152 -22.54 15.13 24.44
C PRO A 152 -22.12 15.56 25.85
N ALA A 153 -21.90 16.87 26.03
CA ALA A 153 -21.48 17.44 27.30
C ALA A 153 -22.38 16.90 28.43
N GLN A 154 -21.87 15.92 29.17
CA GLN A 154 -22.41 15.59 30.48
C GLN A 154 -22.29 16.90 31.28
N PRO A 155 -23.28 17.26 32.12
CA PRO A 155 -23.05 18.27 33.12
C PRO A 155 -22.00 17.70 34.07
N VAL A 156 -20.74 18.02 33.79
CA VAL A 156 -19.64 17.73 34.70
C VAL A 156 -19.88 18.67 35.86
N ASP A 157 -20.22 18.12 37.03
CA ASP A 157 -19.95 18.81 38.30
C ASP A 157 -18.42 18.94 38.39
N LEU A 158 -17.91 19.97 37.72
CA LEU A 158 -16.53 20.40 37.82
C LEU A 158 -16.33 20.83 39.28
N PRO A 159 -15.32 20.33 40.00
CA PRO A 159 -14.87 21.08 41.17
C PRO A 159 -14.56 22.49 40.67
N GLU A 160 -15.09 23.52 41.36
CA GLU A 160 -14.91 24.93 41.01
C GLU A 160 -13.45 25.16 40.59
N VAL A 161 -13.24 25.30 39.28
CA VAL A 161 -11.97 25.77 38.75
C VAL A 161 -11.93 27.22 39.16
N ASP A 162 -11.12 27.49 40.18
CA ASP A 162 -10.70 28.83 40.59
C ASP A 162 -10.22 29.57 39.33
N SER A 163 -11.11 30.43 38.82
CA SER A 163 -10.97 31.14 37.55
C SER A 163 -9.97 32.31 37.65
N THR A 164 -9.14 32.34 38.70
CA THR A 164 -8.10 33.37 38.91
C THR A 164 -6.71 32.94 38.45
N ARG A 165 -6.52 31.71 37.95
CA ARG A 165 -5.23 31.28 37.38
C ARG A 165 -5.19 31.53 35.88
N GLU A 166 -4.42 32.54 35.48
CA GLU A 166 -4.09 32.79 34.08
C GLU A 166 -3.48 31.52 33.45
N PRO A 167 -3.91 31.14 32.22
CA PRO A 167 -3.34 29.99 31.53
C PRO A 167 -1.83 30.21 31.33
N PRO A 168 -0.99 29.15 31.46
CA PRO A 168 0.46 29.27 31.39
C PRO A 168 1.00 29.64 29.99
N PHE A 169 0.11 29.88 29.03
CA PHE A 169 0.42 30.33 27.68
C PHE A 169 -0.73 31.17 27.15
N THR A 170 -0.40 32.22 26.41
CA THR A 170 -1.36 33.08 25.74
C THR A 170 -1.72 32.53 24.36
N LEU A 171 -2.84 32.97 23.79
CA LEU A 171 -3.24 32.60 22.43
C LEU A 171 -2.16 33.01 21.40
N ASP A 172 -1.44 34.11 21.67
CA ASP A 172 -0.32 34.55 20.85
C ASP A 172 0.87 33.58 20.88
N ASP A 173 1.15 32.96 22.03
CA ASP A 173 2.22 31.95 22.15
C ASP A 173 1.92 30.71 21.31
N VAL A 174 0.68 30.22 21.39
CA VAL A 174 0.21 29.08 20.58
C VAL A 174 0.25 29.42 19.09
N THR A 175 -0.18 30.63 18.73
CA THR A 175 -0.21 31.09 17.34
C THR A 175 1.21 31.27 16.78
N ALA A 176 2.17 31.73 17.59
CA ALA A 176 3.57 31.85 17.22
C ALA A 176 4.23 30.49 16.99
N VAL A 177 3.97 29.51 17.86
CA VAL A 177 4.48 28.13 17.70
C VAL A 177 3.92 27.48 16.44
N LEU A 178 2.62 27.63 16.20
CA LEU A 178 1.99 27.08 14.98
C LEU A 178 2.56 27.74 13.72
N ARG A 179 2.69 29.07 13.68
CA ARG A 179 3.32 29.78 12.54
C ARG A 179 4.77 29.36 12.31
N SER A 180 5.53 29.13 13.39
CA SER A 180 6.91 28.61 13.33
C SER A 180 6.97 27.20 12.74
N LEU A 181 6.04 26.32 13.10
CA LEU A 181 5.92 24.97 12.53
C LEU A 181 5.52 25.00 11.05
N PHE A 182 4.62 25.90 10.65
CA PHE A 182 4.16 26.01 9.26
C PHE A 182 5.17 26.64 8.30
N ASN A 183 6.13 27.42 8.81
CA ASN A 183 7.17 28.06 7.99
C ASN A 183 8.49 27.27 7.92
N ARG A 184 8.54 26.03 8.43
CA ARG A 184 9.75 25.20 8.31
C ARG A 184 9.96 24.77 6.84
N PRO A 185 11.18 24.91 6.30
CA PRO A 185 11.49 24.41 4.97
C PRO A 185 11.41 22.88 4.94
N LEU A 186 10.85 22.33 3.85
CA LEU A 186 10.54 20.91 3.59
C LEU A 186 11.72 19.90 3.68
N ASN A 187 12.88 20.31 4.20
CA ASN A 187 14.12 19.56 4.14
C ASN A 187 14.50 18.88 5.47
N ASP A 188 13.66 18.92 6.50
CA ASP A 188 13.89 18.12 7.70
C ASP A 188 13.37 16.69 7.51
N GLU A 189 14.21 15.70 7.82
CA GLU A 189 14.00 14.26 7.56
C GLU A 189 12.82 13.61 8.30
N SER A 190 11.92 14.41 8.88
CA SER A 190 10.69 13.92 9.49
C SER A 190 9.63 13.76 8.40
N GLY A 191 9.51 12.54 7.87
CA GLY A 191 8.65 12.19 6.73
C GLY A 191 7.13 12.30 6.96
N PHE A 192 6.63 13.40 7.55
CA PHE A 192 5.21 13.72 7.64
C PHE A 192 4.82 14.71 6.52
N PRO A 193 3.98 14.31 5.55
CA PRO A 193 3.53 15.22 4.51
C PRO A 193 2.52 16.24 5.07
N MET A 194 3.03 17.40 5.52
CA MET A 194 2.23 18.51 6.08
C MET A 194 1.37 19.29 5.07
N ALA A 195 1.34 18.89 3.80
CA ALA A 195 0.50 19.55 2.80
C ALA A 195 -1.01 19.37 3.08
N TYR A 196 -1.42 18.29 3.75
CA TYR A 196 -2.84 17.98 3.95
C TYR A 196 -3.48 18.71 5.15
N ALA A 197 -2.74 18.92 6.23
CA ALA A 197 -3.26 19.60 7.42
C ALA A 197 -3.26 21.14 7.30
N ALA A 198 -2.41 21.71 6.44
CA ALA A 198 -2.40 23.16 6.18
C ALA A 198 -3.71 23.66 5.56
N ASN A 199 -4.31 22.90 4.63
CA ASN A 199 -5.57 23.32 3.99
C ASN A 199 -6.78 23.21 4.93
N LYS A 200 -6.83 22.20 5.80
CA LYS A 200 -7.98 22.01 6.70
C LYS A 200 -8.02 23.04 7.82
N VAL A 201 -6.87 23.46 8.35
CA VAL A 201 -6.79 24.50 9.40
C VAL A 201 -6.96 25.90 8.82
N ARG A 202 -6.48 26.17 7.60
CA ARG A 202 -6.70 27.45 6.92
C ARG A 202 -8.19 27.72 6.64
N VAL A 203 -8.96 26.68 6.32
CA VAL A 203 -10.42 26.76 6.14
C VAL A 203 -11.15 27.01 7.47
N LEU A 204 -10.62 26.50 8.59
CA LEU A 204 -11.20 26.66 9.93
C LEU A 204 -10.83 28.01 10.60
N MET A 205 -9.74 28.64 10.18
CA MET A 205 -9.26 29.93 10.73
C MET A 205 -9.71 31.14 9.91
N ASP A 206 -10.53 30.95 8.86
CA ASP A 206 -11.06 32.06 8.07
C ASP A 206 -12.33 32.62 8.76
N PRO A 207 -12.29 33.83 9.35
CA PRO A 207 -13.42 34.39 10.10
C PRO A 207 -14.65 34.67 9.22
N THR A 208 -14.53 34.52 7.91
CA THR A 208 -15.61 34.72 6.94
C THR A 208 -16.50 33.48 6.72
N ASN A 209 -16.13 32.31 7.24
CA ASN A 209 -16.86 31.05 6.99
C ASN A 209 -17.94 30.71 8.03
N HIS A 210 -18.12 31.50 9.09
CA HIS A 210 -19.20 31.34 10.07
C HIS A 210 -20.44 32.16 9.70
N SER A 211 -20.96 31.99 8.48
CA SER A 211 -22.25 32.57 8.09
C SER A 211 -22.83 31.87 6.88
N SER A 212 -23.09 30.56 6.99
CA SER A 212 -24.13 29.88 6.23
C SER A 212 -24.36 28.48 6.82
N ALA A 213 -25.63 28.10 6.88
CA ALA A 213 -26.14 26.77 7.25
C ALA A 213 -26.31 26.44 8.74
N ILE A 214 -27.14 27.23 9.45
CA ILE A 214 -28.23 26.65 10.26
C ILE A 214 -29.46 27.55 10.08
N LEU A 215 -30.32 27.23 9.11
CA LEU A 215 -31.73 27.62 9.14
C LEU A 215 -32.53 26.32 9.11
N VAL A 216 -33.15 26.03 10.25
CA VAL A 216 -34.04 24.89 10.48
C VAL A 216 -35.43 25.28 9.99
N ASP A 217 -36.00 24.54 9.04
CA ASP A 217 -37.42 24.66 8.69
C ASP A 217 -38.26 23.82 9.68
N PRO A 218 -39.38 24.35 10.21
CA PRO A 218 -40.23 23.62 11.14
C PRO A 218 -41.34 22.83 10.42
N MET A 219 -41.63 21.63 10.94
CA MET A 219 -42.96 21.03 10.93
C MET A 219 -43.38 20.70 12.35
#